data_AF-A0A023AXS3-F1
#
_entry.id   AF-A0A023AXS3-F1
#
_cell.length_a   1.000
_cell.length_b   1.000
_cell.length_c   1.000
_cell.angle_alpha   90.00
_cell.angle_beta   90.00
_cell.angle_gamma   90.00
#
_symmetry.space_group_name_H-M   'P 1'
#
loop_
_entity.id
_entity.type
_entity.pdbx_description
1 polymer ?
#
loop_
_entity_poly.entity_id
_entity_poly.type
_entity_poly.pdbx_seq_one_letter_code
_entity_poly.pdbx_strand_id
1 'polypeptide(L)'
;MSGTGDEINTAKKLRMMDTRIMDTRIMDTRMMDLISEDNDALLHLDDCDNNVERPLADRGNDNAINDNAINDNANNDNSDNDDEHGGFLWKFDSNIGIDYMTNVPSTLHECCRCGLRKACIDLLHDRGHNVCRDCRWKYRDDYRTLHQSRVAYDYGLNSRDLMPLFCLVKPNKNSRLQDIKLYFKFQLEEACSKKHGSLQNWISKREEKQLAKFKLLSTAYERSVKAKTPALESKQCRHIHSTKTFNDGLWTETCPDCGHNEKWQEL
;
A
#
# COMPACT_ATOMS: atom_id res chain seq x y z
N MET A 1 -58.35 7.44 8.58
CA MET A 1 -57.02 8.09 8.58
C MET A 1 -55.99 7.03 8.85
N SER A 2 -55.35 6.51 7.80
CA SER A 2 -54.35 5.45 7.92
C SER A 2 -53.68 5.28 6.57
N GLY A 3 -52.44 5.74 6.46
CA GLY A 3 -51.57 5.52 5.31
C GLY A 3 -50.39 6.47 5.32
N THR A 4 -49.24 6.03 5.85
CA THR A 4 -47.89 6.57 5.60
C THR A 4 -46.83 5.70 6.31
N GLY A 5 -46.67 4.45 5.90
CA GLY A 5 -45.62 3.55 6.43
C GLY A 5 -44.59 3.13 5.40
N ASP A 6 -45.03 2.90 4.16
CA ASP A 6 -44.20 2.20 3.17
C ASP A 6 -43.35 3.12 2.28
N GLU A 7 -43.69 4.40 2.14
CA GLU A 7 -42.95 5.33 1.26
C GLU A 7 -41.59 5.79 1.81
N ILE A 8 -41.41 5.74 3.14
CA ILE A 8 -40.16 6.19 3.77
C ILE A 8 -39.02 5.17 3.59
N ASN A 9 -39.35 3.87 3.45
CA ASN A 9 -38.35 2.82 3.30
C ASN A 9 -37.75 2.75 1.90
N THR A 10 -38.49 3.13 0.86
CA THR A 10 -38.00 3.19 -0.52
C THR A 10 -37.03 4.35 -0.74
N ALA A 11 -37.29 5.52 -0.15
CA ALA A 11 -36.44 6.69 -0.28
C ALA A 11 -35.04 6.52 0.36
N LYS A 12 -34.94 5.79 1.49
CA LYS A 12 -33.64 5.46 2.11
C LYS A 12 -32.81 4.47 1.28
N LYS A 13 -33.47 3.54 0.58
CA LYS A 13 -32.79 2.51 -0.22
C LYS A 13 -32.17 3.08 -1.50
N LEU A 14 -32.79 4.11 -2.10
CA LEU A 14 -32.25 4.83 -3.25
C LEU A 14 -31.00 5.66 -2.90
N ARG A 15 -30.98 6.36 -1.76
CA ARG A 15 -29.81 7.16 -1.36
C ARG A 15 -28.56 6.34 -1.06
N MET A 16 -28.69 5.07 -0.65
CA MET A 16 -27.53 4.19 -0.42
C MET A 16 -26.96 3.59 -1.72
N MET A 17 -27.70 3.62 -2.83
CA MET A 17 -27.17 3.16 -4.13
C MET A 17 -26.38 4.26 -4.84
N ASP A 18 -26.77 5.53 -4.73
CA ASP A 18 -26.08 6.65 -5.39
C ASP A 18 -24.68 6.90 -4.83
N THR A 19 -24.44 6.68 -3.53
CA THR A 19 -23.08 6.83 -2.96
C THR A 19 -22.12 5.74 -3.43
N ARG A 20 -22.61 4.53 -3.78
CA ARG A 20 -21.77 3.45 -4.31
C ARG A 20 -21.32 3.68 -5.76
N ILE A 21 -22.07 4.46 -6.53
CA ILE A 21 -21.76 4.72 -7.94
C ILE A 21 -20.73 5.86 -8.08
N MET A 22 -20.72 6.81 -7.15
CA MET A 22 -19.72 7.88 -7.11
C MET A 22 -18.33 7.37 -6.72
N ASP A 23 -18.22 6.45 -5.76
CA ASP A 23 -16.92 5.90 -5.31
C ASP A 23 -16.19 5.10 -6.40
N THR A 24 -16.90 4.43 -7.31
CA THR A 24 -16.26 3.70 -8.42
C THR A 24 -15.71 4.62 -9.51
N ARG A 25 -16.33 5.79 -9.75
CA ARG A 25 -15.86 6.74 -10.76
C ARG A 25 -14.58 7.48 -10.35
N ILE A 26 -14.38 7.71 -9.05
CA ILE A 26 -13.18 8.40 -8.54
C ILE A 26 -11.94 7.49 -8.58
N MET A 27 -12.12 6.17 -8.47
CA MET A 27 -11.04 5.19 -8.62
C MET A 27 -10.61 5.01 -10.09
N ASP A 28 -11.54 5.18 -11.04
CA ASP A 28 -11.27 4.98 -12.48
C ASP A 28 -10.41 6.10 -13.10
N THR A 29 -10.57 7.36 -12.68
CA THR A 29 -9.74 8.46 -13.20
C THR A 29 -8.32 8.44 -12.64
N ARG A 30 -8.13 8.12 -11.35
CA ARG A 30 -6.80 8.11 -10.72
C ARG A 30 -5.92 6.93 -11.14
N MET A 31 -6.49 5.83 -11.62
CA MET A 31 -5.73 4.65 -12.03
C MET A 31 -5.26 4.71 -13.48
N MET A 32 -5.91 5.50 -14.33
CA MET A 32 -5.51 5.69 -15.73
C MET A 32 -4.34 6.68 -15.88
N ASP A 33 -4.25 7.71 -15.03
CA ASP A 33 -3.15 8.68 -15.08
C ASP A 33 -1.78 8.04 -14.73
N LEU A 34 -1.76 7.03 -13.87
CA LEU A 34 -0.52 6.32 -13.47
C LEU A 34 0.05 5.37 -14.54
N ILE A 35 -0.68 5.13 -15.64
CA ILE A 35 -0.20 4.25 -16.73
C ILE A 35 0.38 5.07 -17.90
N SER A 36 0.10 6.38 -17.95
CA SER A 36 0.53 7.23 -19.07
C SER A 36 1.88 7.92 -18.86
N GLU A 37 2.37 8.11 -17.63
CA GLU A 37 3.57 8.92 -17.36
C GLU A 37 4.90 8.11 -17.37
N ASP A 38 4.85 6.78 -17.29
CA ASP A 38 6.07 5.95 -17.17
C ASP A 38 6.63 5.41 -18.50
N ASN A 39 6.05 5.74 -19.65
CA ASN A 39 6.51 5.22 -20.96
C ASN A 39 7.38 6.19 -21.79
N ASP A 40 7.57 7.45 -21.36
CA ASP A 40 8.34 8.44 -22.14
C ASP A 40 9.77 8.70 -21.62
N ALA A 41 10.22 8.02 -20.56
CA ALA A 41 11.52 8.31 -19.93
C ALA A 41 12.67 7.34 -20.31
N LEU A 42 12.51 6.50 -21.34
CA LEU A 42 13.43 5.38 -21.61
C LEU A 42 13.99 5.33 -23.04
N LEU A 43 14.43 6.47 -23.56
CA LEU A 43 15.33 6.52 -24.71
C LEU A 43 16.30 7.71 -24.59
N HIS A 44 17.48 7.49 -23.99
CA HIS A 44 18.76 8.07 -24.43
C HIS A 44 19.90 7.53 -23.55
N LEU A 45 20.44 6.39 -23.94
CA LEU A 45 21.83 6.03 -23.69
C LEU A 45 22.48 5.96 -25.07
N ASP A 46 23.41 6.88 -25.35
CA ASP A 46 24.74 6.58 -25.86
C ASP A 46 25.55 7.88 -26.04
N ASP A 47 26.74 7.86 -25.46
CA ASP A 47 28.00 8.46 -25.96
C ASP A 47 28.84 9.26 -24.93
N CYS A 48 29.78 8.53 -24.34
CA CYS A 48 31.24 8.74 -24.40
C CYS A 48 31.91 10.01 -23.84
N ASP A 49 32.79 9.75 -22.87
CA ASP A 49 34.15 10.29 -22.68
C ASP A 49 34.38 11.80 -22.51
N ASN A 50 34.94 12.19 -21.35
CA ASN A 50 36.39 12.50 -21.25
C ASN A 50 36.78 13.14 -19.90
N ASN A 51 37.90 12.66 -19.36
CA ASN A 51 38.95 13.36 -18.60
C ASN A 51 38.55 14.49 -17.61
N VAL A 52 38.72 14.22 -16.31
CA VAL A 52 39.31 15.21 -15.40
C VAL A 52 40.29 14.52 -14.43
N GLU A 53 41.53 15.00 -14.49
CA GLU A 53 42.68 14.63 -13.69
C GLU A 53 42.46 14.88 -12.19
N ARG A 54 42.97 13.97 -11.36
CA ARG A 54 43.10 14.17 -9.91
C ARG A 54 44.43 14.87 -9.61
N PRO A 55 44.45 15.98 -8.85
CA PRO A 55 45.66 16.40 -8.18
C PRO A 55 45.79 15.70 -6.83
N LEU A 56 46.91 15.03 -6.65
CA LEU A 56 47.50 14.66 -5.36
C LEU A 56 47.89 15.94 -4.62
N ALA A 57 47.30 16.17 -3.44
CA ALA A 57 47.81 17.14 -2.48
C ALA A 57 48.14 16.41 -1.18
N ASP A 58 49.42 16.10 -1.08
CA ASP A 58 50.20 15.91 0.12
C ASP A 58 50.06 17.11 1.07
N ARG A 59 49.80 16.85 2.35
CA ARG A 59 50.13 17.73 3.48
C ARG A 59 49.89 16.98 4.79
N GLY A 60 50.98 16.64 5.44
CA GLY A 60 50.98 16.11 6.79
C GLY A 60 50.82 17.18 7.88
N ASN A 61 51.08 16.68 9.08
CA ASN A 61 51.60 17.36 10.26
C ASN A 61 50.61 17.84 11.35
N ASP A 62 50.72 17.13 12.47
CA ASP A 62 50.87 17.57 13.86
C ASP A 62 49.72 18.22 14.66
N ASN A 63 49.40 17.51 15.75
CA ASN A 63 49.26 17.95 17.14
C ASN A 63 48.56 19.29 17.43
N ALA A 64 47.42 19.21 18.12
CA ALA A 64 47.24 19.95 19.38
C ALA A 64 46.02 19.44 20.15
N ILE A 65 46.29 19.07 21.40
CA ILE A 65 45.36 18.96 22.52
C ILE A 65 44.68 20.32 22.71
N ASN A 66 43.36 20.34 22.94
CA ASN A 66 42.74 21.45 23.66
C ASN A 66 41.54 20.97 24.47
N ASP A 67 41.73 20.94 25.78
CA ASP A 67 40.70 20.84 26.79
C ASP A 67 39.96 22.19 26.93
N ASN A 68 38.75 22.13 27.50
CA ASN A 68 37.89 23.22 27.96
C ASN A 68 37.06 23.97 26.89
N ALA A 69 35.74 23.77 26.92
CA ALA A 69 34.86 24.68 27.66
C ALA A 69 33.40 24.24 27.54
N ILE A 70 32.80 24.07 28.72
CA ILE A 70 31.37 24.05 28.97
C ILE A 70 30.73 25.32 28.40
N ASN A 71 29.64 25.18 27.65
CA ASN A 71 28.74 26.30 27.43
C ASN A 71 27.29 25.79 27.45
N ASP A 72 26.68 25.89 28.62
CA ASP A 72 25.25 25.80 28.80
C ASP A 72 24.61 27.02 28.13
N ASN A 73 23.82 26.80 27.09
CA ASN A 73 22.86 27.80 26.66
C ASN A 73 21.55 27.13 26.27
N ALA A 74 20.68 27.03 27.29
CA ALA A 74 19.27 26.77 27.13
C ALA A 74 18.64 27.93 26.34
N ASN A 75 18.13 27.66 25.15
CA ASN A 75 17.05 28.46 24.60
C ASN A 75 15.96 27.55 24.06
N ASN A 76 14.82 27.80 24.67
CA ASN A 76 13.51 27.23 24.55
C ASN A 76 12.83 27.83 23.31
N ASP A 77 12.45 27.01 22.34
CA ASP A 77 11.50 27.42 21.30
C ASP A 77 10.53 26.27 21.00
N ASN A 78 9.35 26.38 21.60
CA ASN A 78 8.16 25.64 21.26
C ASN A 78 7.67 26.12 19.88
N SER A 79 7.62 25.23 18.91
CA SER A 79 6.68 25.37 17.78
C SER A 79 6.02 24.02 17.54
N ASP A 80 4.78 23.93 18.02
CA ASP A 80 3.81 22.95 17.60
C ASP A 80 3.39 23.29 16.17
N ASN A 81 3.72 22.44 15.21
CA ASN A 81 2.97 22.29 13.98
C ASN A 81 2.88 20.81 13.64
N ASP A 82 1.66 20.30 13.84
CA ASP A 82 1.21 18.97 13.49
C ASP A 82 1.16 18.83 11.97
N ASP A 83 2.02 17.99 11.40
CA ASP A 83 1.81 17.41 10.07
C ASP A 83 1.94 15.89 10.14
N GLU A 84 0.82 15.25 9.79
CA GLU A 84 0.51 13.84 9.90
C GLU A 84 1.31 12.97 8.91
N HIS A 85 2.55 12.67 9.27
CA HIS A 85 3.25 11.51 8.75
C HIS A 85 3.43 10.48 9.86
N GLY A 86 2.61 9.41 9.79
CA GLY A 86 2.59 8.27 10.72
C GLY A 86 3.86 7.40 10.73
N GLY A 87 5.04 8.02 10.72
CA GLY A 87 6.26 7.42 11.23
C GLY A 87 6.22 7.50 12.74
N PHE A 88 6.29 6.36 13.43
CA PHE A 88 6.62 6.32 14.85
C PHE A 88 8.01 6.94 15.03
N LEU A 89 8.05 8.24 15.26
CA LEU A 89 9.21 8.98 15.71
C LEU A 89 9.42 8.55 17.16
N TRP A 90 10.39 7.68 17.39
CA TRP A 90 10.88 7.43 18.74
C TRP A 90 11.55 8.72 19.20
N LYS A 91 10.81 9.61 19.86
CA LYS A 91 11.38 10.75 20.58
C LYS A 91 12.19 10.18 21.74
N PHE A 92 13.48 9.96 21.49
CA PHE A 92 14.46 9.77 22.56
C PHE A 92 15.08 11.12 22.79
N ASP A 93 14.70 11.76 23.88
CA ASP A 93 15.31 13.00 24.32
C ASP A 93 16.82 12.78 24.41
N SER A 94 17.57 13.52 23.62
CA SER A 94 19.00 13.37 23.40
C SER A 94 19.87 13.79 24.60
N ASN A 95 19.27 13.96 25.79
CA ASN A 95 19.94 14.30 27.04
C ASN A 95 19.54 13.35 28.20
N ILE A 96 19.30 12.07 27.89
CA ILE A 96 19.09 11.06 28.93
C ILE A 96 20.46 10.48 29.33
N GLY A 97 20.97 10.98 30.45
CA GLY A 97 21.93 10.25 31.27
C GLY A 97 21.44 8.82 31.46
N ILE A 98 22.37 7.88 31.32
CA ILE A 98 22.27 6.44 31.62
C ILE A 98 20.98 6.12 32.39
N ASP A 99 19.97 5.61 31.68
CA ASP A 99 18.68 5.23 32.27
C ASP A 99 18.89 4.03 33.21
N TYR A 100 19.05 4.32 34.51
CA TYR A 100 19.27 3.33 35.56
C TYR A 100 18.01 2.50 35.90
N MET A 101 16.87 2.71 35.22
CA MET A 101 15.59 2.06 35.57
C MET A 101 15.20 0.90 34.64
N THR A 102 15.85 0.72 33.49
CA THR A 102 15.80 -0.56 32.77
C THR A 102 17.01 -1.40 33.15
N ASN A 103 16.87 -2.20 34.22
CA ASN A 103 17.78 -3.26 34.68
C ASN A 103 17.90 -4.40 33.65
N VAL A 104 18.19 -4.07 32.39
CA VAL A 104 18.59 -5.06 31.39
C VAL A 104 20.13 -5.10 31.48
N PRO A 105 20.73 -6.21 31.98
CA PRO A 105 22.17 -6.32 32.02
C PRO A 105 22.69 -6.21 30.60
N SER A 106 23.24 -5.04 30.26
CA SER A 106 23.79 -4.76 28.94
C SER A 106 25.13 -5.49 28.85
N THR A 107 25.05 -6.82 28.67
CA THR A 107 26.22 -7.63 28.40
C THR A 107 26.82 -7.11 27.09
N LEU A 108 28.09 -6.71 27.16
CA LEU A 108 28.80 -6.19 25.99
C LEU A 108 28.98 -7.34 25.00
N HIS A 109 28.33 -7.23 23.84
CA HIS A 109 28.43 -8.20 22.77
C HIS A 109 29.09 -7.58 21.55
N GLU A 110 29.78 -8.43 20.79
CA GLU A 110 30.33 -8.04 19.50
C GLU A 110 29.20 -7.85 18.50
N CYS A 111 29.11 -6.66 17.91
CA CYS A 111 28.10 -6.35 16.90
C CYS A 111 28.42 -7.08 15.59
N CYS A 112 27.49 -7.87 15.07
CA CYS A 112 27.69 -8.64 13.84
C CYS A 112 27.86 -7.80 12.57
N ARG A 113 27.60 -6.47 12.65
CA ARG A 113 27.78 -5.55 11.51
C ARG A 113 29.09 -4.79 11.54
N CYS A 114 29.50 -4.27 12.70
CA CYS A 114 30.71 -3.45 12.82
C CYS A 114 31.87 -4.14 13.55
N GLY A 115 31.67 -5.32 14.14
CA GLY A 115 32.69 -6.05 14.90
C GLY A 115 33.08 -5.40 16.23
N LEU A 116 32.48 -4.27 16.60
CA LEU A 116 32.78 -3.58 17.84
C LEU A 116 31.99 -4.18 19.00
N ARG A 117 32.66 -4.39 20.14
CA ARG A 117 31.98 -4.74 21.40
C ARG A 117 31.27 -3.51 21.96
N LYS A 118 29.93 -3.50 21.86
CA LYS A 118 29.07 -2.42 22.36
C LYS A 118 27.86 -3.01 23.08
N ALA A 119 27.14 -2.17 23.81
CA ALA A 119 25.80 -2.51 24.28
C ALA A 119 24.93 -2.83 23.05
N CYS A 120 24.53 -4.09 22.92
CA CYS A 120 23.66 -4.56 21.86
C CYS A 120 22.22 -4.57 22.35
N ILE A 121 21.29 -4.53 21.41
CA ILE A 121 19.86 -4.61 21.74
C ILE A 121 19.50 -6.10 21.85
N ASP A 122 19.06 -6.53 23.02
CA ASP A 122 18.89 -7.96 23.36
C ASP A 122 17.81 -8.72 22.60
N LEU A 123 17.06 -8.05 21.72
CA LEU A 123 15.92 -8.64 20.99
C LEU A 123 16.29 -9.89 20.16
N LEU A 124 17.57 -10.08 19.83
CA LEU A 124 18.07 -11.17 18.99
C LEU A 124 19.30 -11.88 19.58
N HIS A 125 19.58 -11.63 20.86
CA HIS A 125 20.77 -12.16 21.54
C HIS A 125 20.80 -13.69 21.56
N ASP A 126 19.67 -14.32 21.90
CA ASP A 126 19.51 -15.79 21.94
C ASP A 126 19.77 -16.49 20.60
N ARG A 127 19.80 -15.73 19.50
CA ARG A 127 20.02 -16.22 18.14
C ARG A 127 21.37 -15.79 17.56
N GLY A 128 22.25 -15.22 18.38
CA GLY A 128 23.57 -14.76 17.96
C GLY A 128 23.55 -13.53 17.06
N HIS A 129 22.41 -12.88 16.88
CA HIS A 129 22.28 -11.68 16.04
C HIS A 129 22.37 -10.42 16.91
N ASN A 130 23.56 -10.17 17.46
CA ASN A 130 23.84 -8.99 18.26
C ASN A 130 24.15 -7.80 17.36
N VAL A 131 23.32 -6.75 17.45
CA VAL A 131 23.48 -5.52 16.66
C VAL A 131 23.49 -4.32 17.60
N CYS A 132 24.54 -3.51 17.51
CA CYS A 132 24.62 -2.27 18.28
C CYS A 132 23.57 -1.27 17.79
N ARG A 133 23.20 -0.32 18.66
CA ARG A 133 22.20 0.71 18.38
C ARG A 133 22.51 1.48 17.08
N ASP A 134 23.75 1.89 16.89
CA ASP A 134 24.19 2.67 15.72
C ASP A 134 23.99 1.89 14.41
N CYS A 135 24.41 0.63 14.37
CA CYS A 135 24.25 -0.23 13.20
C CYS A 135 22.78 -0.51 12.92
N ARG A 136 21.95 -0.73 13.96
CA ARG A 136 20.51 -0.92 13.78
C ARG A 136 19.87 0.32 13.17
N TRP A 137 20.28 1.51 13.58
CA TRP A 137 19.77 2.77 13.03
C TRP A 137 20.22 2.98 11.59
N LYS A 138 21.52 2.78 11.33
CA LYS A 138 22.11 2.90 9.99
C LYS A 138 21.50 1.94 8.98
N TYR A 139 21.20 0.70 9.41
CA TYR A 139 20.61 -0.34 8.58
C TYR A 139 19.16 -0.64 8.99
N ARG A 140 18.37 0.41 9.25
CA ARG A 140 17.00 0.30 9.77
C ARG A 140 16.11 -0.60 8.94
N ASP A 141 16.29 -0.60 7.62
CA ASP A 141 15.46 -1.39 6.71
C ASP A 141 15.69 -2.90 6.86
N ASP A 142 16.93 -3.35 7.04
CA ASP A 142 17.25 -4.77 7.21
C ASP A 142 16.66 -5.34 8.52
N TYR A 143 16.64 -4.50 9.57
CA TYR A 143 16.11 -4.83 10.89
C TYR A 143 14.65 -4.40 11.09
N ARG A 144 13.98 -3.96 10.02
CA ARG A 144 12.55 -3.66 10.06
C ARG A 144 11.77 -4.93 10.36
N THR A 145 10.74 -4.79 11.17
CA THR A 145 9.81 -5.88 11.44
C THR A 145 8.56 -5.78 10.56
N LEU A 146 8.03 -6.93 10.15
CA LEU A 146 6.90 -7.06 9.25
C LEU A 146 5.83 -7.95 9.87
N HIS A 147 4.58 -7.56 9.67
CA HIS A 147 3.41 -8.28 10.17
C HIS A 147 3.24 -9.60 9.41
N GLN A 148 2.90 -10.69 10.10
CA GLN A 148 2.71 -12.02 9.49
C GLN A 148 1.81 -12.00 8.24
N SER A 149 0.74 -11.20 8.26
CA SER A 149 -0.18 -11.09 7.11
C SER A 149 0.46 -10.51 5.85
N ARG A 150 1.47 -9.65 5.99
CA ARG A 150 2.23 -9.11 4.86
C ARG A 150 3.27 -10.10 4.35
N VAL A 151 3.82 -10.94 5.22
CA VAL A 151 4.90 -11.89 4.86
C VAL A 151 4.50 -12.83 3.73
N ALA A 152 3.28 -13.36 3.74
CA ALA A 152 2.80 -14.25 2.68
C ALA A 152 2.72 -13.54 1.32
N TYR A 153 2.34 -12.26 1.31
CA TYR A 153 2.21 -11.47 0.09
C TYR A 153 3.58 -10.96 -0.41
N ASP A 154 4.41 -10.45 0.49
CA ASP A 154 5.70 -9.83 0.15
C ASP A 154 6.76 -10.87 -0.20
N TYR A 155 6.77 -12.02 0.50
CA TYR A 155 7.84 -13.03 0.40
C TYR A 155 7.37 -14.42 -0.07
N GLY A 156 6.06 -14.63 -0.23
CA GLY A 156 5.54 -15.93 -0.69
C GLY A 156 5.83 -17.08 0.29
N LEU A 157 5.98 -16.76 1.57
CA LEU A 157 6.25 -17.71 2.65
C LEU A 157 4.94 -18.13 3.33
N ASN A 158 4.77 -19.43 3.53
CA ASN A 158 3.62 -20.02 4.20
C ASN A 158 3.91 -20.14 5.70
N SER A 159 2.87 -20.36 6.52
CA SER A 159 3.04 -20.54 7.98
C SER A 159 4.05 -21.63 8.36
N ARG A 160 4.19 -22.70 7.58
CA ARG A 160 5.21 -23.75 7.79
C ARG A 160 6.64 -23.23 7.64
N ASP A 161 6.85 -22.33 6.68
CA ASP A 161 8.16 -21.72 6.40
C ASP A 161 8.53 -20.69 7.48
N LEU A 162 7.53 -20.13 8.16
CA LEU A 162 7.71 -19.14 9.23
C LEU A 162 7.97 -19.76 10.61
N MET A 163 7.56 -21.02 10.83
CA MET A 163 7.79 -21.73 12.09
C MET A 163 9.25 -21.73 12.59
N PRO A 164 10.28 -21.96 11.75
CA PRO A 164 11.66 -21.94 12.21
C PRO A 164 12.20 -20.52 12.49
N LEU A 165 11.48 -19.47 12.05
CA LEU A 165 11.94 -18.10 12.17
C LEU A 165 11.57 -17.51 13.53
N PHE A 166 12.46 -16.66 14.03
CA PHE A 166 12.16 -15.89 15.24
C PHE A 166 11.09 -14.84 14.94
N CYS A 167 10.19 -14.61 15.91
CA CYS A 167 9.20 -13.55 15.81
C CYS A 167 9.03 -12.84 17.15
N LEU A 168 8.75 -11.55 17.08
CA LEU A 168 8.28 -10.79 18.22
C LEU A 168 6.76 -10.92 18.28
N VAL A 169 6.25 -11.37 19.42
CA VAL A 169 4.82 -11.42 19.70
C VAL A 169 4.44 -10.14 20.43
N LYS A 170 3.49 -9.40 19.88
CA LYS A 170 2.92 -8.20 20.51
C LYS A 170 1.43 -8.38 20.74
N PRO A 171 0.90 -7.93 21.90
CA PRO A 171 -0.54 -7.96 22.13
C PRO A 171 -1.25 -7.16 21.04
N ASN A 172 -2.34 -7.71 20.53
CA ASN A 172 -3.17 -6.99 19.58
C ASN A 172 -3.89 -5.84 20.30
N LYS A 173 -4.00 -4.67 19.67
CA LYS A 173 -4.76 -3.53 20.21
C LYS A 173 -6.22 -3.93 20.49
N ASN A 174 -6.77 -4.83 19.67
CA ASN A 174 -8.04 -5.48 19.95
C ASN A 174 -7.77 -6.80 20.68
N SER A 175 -8.02 -6.83 21.99
CA SER A 175 -7.79 -8.00 22.86
C SER A 175 -8.58 -9.25 22.48
N ARG A 176 -9.62 -9.13 21.64
CA ARG A 176 -10.37 -10.29 21.12
C ARG A 176 -9.66 -10.99 19.96
N LEU A 177 -8.71 -10.32 19.31
CA LEU A 177 -7.94 -10.87 18.20
C LEU A 177 -6.67 -11.53 18.73
N GLN A 178 -6.17 -12.49 17.96
CA GLN A 178 -4.89 -13.12 18.27
C GLN A 178 -3.75 -12.10 18.27
N ASP A 179 -2.74 -12.38 19.09
CA ASP A 179 -1.53 -11.58 19.18
C ASP A 179 -0.84 -11.45 17.82
N ILE A 180 -0.23 -10.29 17.63
CA ILE A 180 0.44 -9.91 16.41
C ILE A 180 1.83 -10.53 16.41
N LYS A 181 2.12 -11.34 15.40
CA LYS A 181 3.47 -11.86 15.14
C LYS A 181 4.20 -10.96 14.15
N LEU A 182 5.36 -10.49 14.57
CA LEU A 182 6.25 -9.64 13.79
C LEU A 182 7.55 -10.38 13.48
N TYR A 183 7.91 -10.46 12.20
CA TYR A 183 9.12 -11.13 11.72
C TYR A 183 10.13 -10.11 11.22
N PHE A 184 11.42 -10.39 11.31
CA PHE A 184 12.46 -9.49 10.81
C PHE A 184 12.68 -9.65 9.31
N LYS A 185 12.83 -8.54 8.60
CA LYS A 185 13.00 -8.49 7.14
C LYS A 185 14.14 -9.39 6.65
N PHE A 186 15.33 -9.30 7.27
CA PHE A 186 16.48 -10.11 6.87
C PHE A 186 16.22 -11.63 6.94
N GLN A 187 15.51 -12.11 7.95
CA GLN A 187 15.17 -13.53 8.10
C GLN A 187 14.21 -14.00 6.99
N LEU A 188 13.27 -13.12 6.62
CA LEU A 188 12.31 -13.38 5.57
C LEU A 188 12.98 -13.41 4.19
N GLU A 189 13.92 -12.50 3.93
CA GLU A 189 14.70 -12.49 2.68
C GLU A 189 15.54 -13.76 2.53
N GLU A 190 16.18 -14.22 3.60
CA GLU A 190 16.96 -15.47 3.59
C GLU A 190 16.04 -16.68 3.35
N ALA A 191 14.90 -16.76 4.06
CA ALA A 191 13.94 -17.86 3.89
C ALA A 191 13.29 -17.84 2.49
N CYS A 192 12.96 -16.66 1.97
CA CYS A 192 12.45 -16.46 0.61
C CYS A 192 13.45 -16.92 -0.43
N SER A 193 14.72 -16.54 -0.26
CA SER A 193 15.80 -16.96 -1.17
C SER A 193 16.00 -18.47 -1.14
N LYS A 194 15.94 -19.11 0.04
CA LYS A 194 16.00 -20.59 0.15
C LYS A 194 14.82 -21.28 -0.57
N LYS A 195 13.62 -20.72 -0.50
CA LYS A 195 12.40 -21.33 -1.08
C LYS A 195 12.27 -21.09 -2.59
N HIS A 196 12.53 -19.86 -3.04
CA HIS A 196 12.29 -19.42 -4.43
C HIS A 196 13.58 -19.28 -5.25
N GLY A 197 14.73 -19.59 -4.67
CA GLY A 197 16.07 -19.45 -5.27
C GLY A 197 16.64 -18.05 -5.10
N SER A 198 15.85 -17.01 -5.34
CA SER A 198 16.22 -15.62 -5.09
C SER A 198 15.00 -14.76 -4.78
N LEU A 199 15.21 -13.63 -4.10
CA LEU A 199 14.17 -12.64 -3.86
C LEU A 199 13.60 -12.08 -5.18
N GLN A 200 14.47 -11.80 -6.16
CA GLN A 200 14.06 -11.27 -7.46
C GLN A 200 13.12 -12.23 -8.21
N ASN A 201 13.40 -13.54 -8.17
CA ASN A 201 12.55 -14.55 -8.80
C ASN A 201 11.13 -14.55 -8.20
N TRP A 202 11.02 -14.36 -6.89
CA TRP A 202 9.71 -14.24 -6.25
C TRP A 202 8.97 -12.96 -6.65
N ILE A 203 9.68 -11.81 -6.71
CA ILE A 203 9.11 -10.53 -7.14
C ILE A 203 8.53 -10.65 -8.55
N SER A 204 9.28 -11.19 -9.51
CA SER A 204 8.80 -11.39 -10.88
C SER A 204 7.57 -12.31 -10.94
N LYS A 205 7.60 -13.45 -10.23
CA LYS A 205 6.43 -14.36 -10.15
C LYS A 205 5.20 -13.70 -9.53
N ARG A 206 5.40 -12.80 -8.57
CA ARG A 206 4.31 -12.06 -7.92
C ARG A 206 3.68 -11.06 -8.90
N GLU A 207 4.51 -10.32 -9.63
CA GLU A 207 4.05 -9.36 -10.64
C GLU A 207 3.29 -10.03 -11.78
N GLU A 208 3.78 -11.17 -12.27
CA GLU A 208 3.06 -11.99 -13.28
C GLU A 208 1.66 -12.41 -12.78
N LYS A 209 1.56 -12.85 -11.52
CA LYS A 209 0.27 -13.22 -10.91
C LYS A 209 -0.66 -12.02 -10.76
N GLN A 210 -0.13 -10.85 -10.40
CA GLN A 210 -0.93 -9.63 -10.28
C GLN A 210 -1.45 -9.18 -11.63
N LEU A 211 -0.59 -9.21 -12.66
CA LEU A 211 -0.97 -8.89 -14.02
C LEU A 211 -2.04 -9.86 -14.56
N ALA A 212 -1.90 -11.16 -14.29
CA ALA A 212 -2.91 -12.16 -14.66
C ALA A 212 -4.25 -11.90 -13.94
N LYS A 213 -4.22 -11.59 -12.64
CA LYS A 213 -5.42 -11.24 -11.87
C LYS A 213 -6.08 -9.97 -12.42
N PHE A 214 -5.30 -8.96 -12.76
CA PHE A 214 -5.79 -7.73 -13.35
C PHE A 214 -6.48 -7.99 -14.70
N LYS A 215 -5.85 -8.79 -15.59
CA LYS A 215 -6.46 -9.20 -16.87
C LYS A 215 -7.79 -9.96 -16.69
N LEU A 216 -7.89 -10.80 -15.67
CA LEU A 216 -9.15 -11.49 -15.35
C LEU A 216 -10.23 -10.52 -14.86
N LEU A 217 -9.85 -9.54 -14.04
CA LEU A 217 -10.78 -8.52 -13.55
C LEU A 217 -11.24 -7.59 -14.68
N SER A 218 -10.34 -7.17 -15.57
CA SER A 218 -10.68 -6.32 -16.72
C SER A 218 -11.64 -7.04 -17.68
N THR A 219 -11.36 -8.29 -18.03
CA THR A 219 -12.25 -9.08 -18.89
C THR A 219 -13.62 -9.36 -18.24
N ALA A 220 -13.67 -9.59 -16.92
CA ALA A 220 -14.93 -9.72 -16.19
C ALA A 220 -15.73 -8.42 -16.20
N TYR A 221 -15.05 -7.27 -16.02
CA TYR A 221 -15.67 -5.95 -16.10
C TYR A 221 -16.25 -5.69 -17.50
N GLU A 222 -15.48 -5.91 -18.56
CA GLU A 222 -15.94 -5.77 -19.95
C GLU A 222 -17.18 -6.63 -20.26
N ARG A 223 -17.21 -7.88 -19.78
CA ARG A 223 -18.39 -8.75 -19.91
C ARG A 223 -19.60 -8.17 -19.17
N SER A 224 -19.40 -7.62 -17.99
CA SER A 224 -20.48 -7.02 -17.21
C SER A 224 -21.06 -5.76 -17.87
N VAL A 225 -20.21 -4.98 -18.56
CA VAL A 225 -20.63 -3.82 -19.33
C VAL A 225 -21.42 -4.27 -20.57
N LYS A 226 -20.88 -5.19 -21.37
CA LYS A 226 -21.55 -5.74 -22.56
C LYS A 226 -22.88 -6.43 -22.25
N ALA A 227 -23.04 -7.02 -21.08
CA ALA A 227 -24.31 -7.62 -20.66
C ALA A 227 -25.38 -6.57 -20.32
N LYS A 228 -24.98 -5.36 -19.89
CA LYS A 228 -25.90 -4.28 -19.50
C LYS A 228 -26.30 -3.39 -20.68
N THR A 229 -25.47 -3.27 -21.72
CA THR A 229 -25.75 -2.45 -22.90
C THR A 229 -27.04 -2.82 -23.66
N PRO A 230 -27.36 -4.10 -23.98
CA PRO A 230 -28.59 -4.43 -24.70
C PRO A 230 -29.86 -4.21 -23.85
N ALA A 231 -29.74 -4.22 -22.51
CA ALA A 231 -30.85 -3.94 -21.59
C ALA A 231 -31.17 -2.43 -21.48
N LEU A 232 -30.22 -1.57 -21.86
CA LEU A 232 -30.43 -0.11 -21.95
C LEU A 232 -30.97 0.27 -23.33
N GLU A 233 -30.46 -0.35 -24.40
CA GLU A 233 -30.94 -0.10 -25.77
C GLU A 233 -32.39 -0.57 -25.97
N SER A 234 -32.83 -1.66 -25.32
CA SER A 234 -34.23 -2.12 -25.36
C SER A 234 -35.21 -1.34 -24.47
N LYS A 235 -34.73 -0.38 -23.66
CA LYS A 235 -35.57 0.48 -22.80
C LYS A 235 -35.71 1.92 -23.32
N GLN A 236 -35.07 2.25 -24.43
CA GLN A 236 -35.41 3.41 -25.26
C GLN A 236 -36.29 2.89 -26.40
N CYS A 237 -37.61 2.90 -26.30
CA CYS A 237 -38.39 4.07 -25.93
C CYS A 237 -39.70 3.69 -25.28
N ARG A 238 -40.11 4.43 -24.26
CA ARG A 238 -41.54 4.63 -23.99
C ARG A 238 -42.05 5.60 -25.05
N HIS A 239 -42.49 5.06 -26.18
CA HIS A 239 -43.10 5.86 -27.23
C HIS A 239 -44.43 6.42 -26.72
N ILE A 240 -44.63 7.73 -26.85
CA ILE A 240 -45.95 8.34 -26.70
C ILE A 240 -46.57 8.29 -28.09
N HIS A 241 -47.57 7.43 -28.29
CA HIS A 241 -48.32 7.38 -29.54
C HIS A 241 -49.36 8.50 -29.53
N SER A 242 -49.27 9.41 -30.51
CA SER A 242 -50.15 10.58 -30.57
C SER A 242 -51.22 10.49 -31.67
N THR A 243 -51.04 9.61 -32.67
CA THR A 243 -51.95 9.53 -33.83
C THR A 243 -52.41 8.11 -34.12
N LYS A 244 -53.71 7.86 -33.87
CA LYS A 244 -54.46 6.66 -34.29
C LYS A 244 -54.99 6.84 -35.71
N THR A 245 -54.76 5.86 -36.57
CA THR A 245 -55.34 5.79 -37.92
C THR A 245 -55.99 4.43 -38.13
N PHE A 246 -57.11 4.37 -38.83
CA PHE A 246 -57.84 3.12 -39.09
C PHE A 246 -57.81 2.84 -40.59
N ASN A 247 -57.14 1.75 -40.98
CA ASN A 247 -57.03 1.32 -42.38
C ASN A 247 -57.26 -0.19 -42.46
N ASP A 248 -58.03 -0.64 -43.44
CA ASP A 248 -58.27 -2.07 -43.74
C ASP A 248 -58.78 -2.92 -42.55
N GLY A 249 -59.58 -2.33 -41.66
CA GLY A 249 -60.11 -3.06 -40.50
C GLY A 249 -59.14 -3.19 -39.33
N LEU A 250 -57.98 -2.53 -39.37
CA LEU A 250 -56.99 -2.50 -38.30
C LEU A 250 -56.71 -1.07 -37.85
N TRP A 251 -56.63 -0.88 -36.53
CA TRP A 251 -56.11 0.34 -35.95
C TRP A 251 -54.59 0.32 -36.00
N THR A 252 -53.98 1.42 -36.42
CA THR A 252 -52.53 1.61 -36.47
C THR A 252 -52.13 2.89 -35.76
N GLU A 253 -51.19 2.80 -34.81
CA GLU A 253 -50.52 3.93 -34.18
C GLU A 253 -49.06 3.98 -34.62
N THR A 254 -48.61 5.17 -35.01
CA THR A 254 -47.21 5.42 -35.36
C THR A 254 -46.59 6.33 -34.31
N CYS A 255 -45.43 5.97 -33.78
CA CYS A 255 -44.65 6.89 -32.95
C CYS A 255 -43.98 7.96 -33.83
N PRO A 256 -44.22 9.26 -33.59
CA PRO A 256 -43.64 10.34 -34.39
C PRO A 256 -42.11 10.44 -34.25
N ASP A 257 -41.55 9.98 -33.12
CA ASP A 257 -40.12 10.14 -32.84
C ASP A 257 -39.24 9.06 -33.49
N CYS A 258 -39.79 7.87 -33.77
CA CYS A 258 -39.01 6.74 -34.30
C CYS A 258 -39.63 6.02 -35.50
N GLY A 259 -40.89 6.31 -35.85
CA GLY A 259 -41.62 5.63 -36.93
C GLY A 259 -42.07 4.19 -36.62
N HIS A 260 -42.00 3.73 -35.37
CA HIS A 260 -42.53 2.41 -34.99
C HIS A 260 -44.05 2.37 -35.11
N ASN A 261 -44.58 1.27 -35.64
CA ASN A 261 -46.02 1.09 -35.90
C ASN A 261 -46.57 -0.09 -35.11
N GLU A 262 -47.56 0.16 -34.26
CA GLU A 262 -48.34 -0.89 -33.60
C GLU A 262 -49.70 -1.05 -34.29
N LYS A 263 -50.13 -2.30 -34.49
CA LYS A 263 -51.43 -2.62 -35.11
C LYS A 263 -52.26 -3.52 -34.20
N TRP A 264 -53.55 -3.23 -34.04
CA TRP A 264 -54.48 -4.10 -33.30
C TRP A 264 -55.89 -4.08 -33.88
N GLN A 265 -56.67 -5.11 -33.52
CA GLN A 265 -58.10 -5.21 -33.79
C GLN A 265 -58.87 -4.97 -32.48
N GLU A 266 -59.92 -4.16 -32.55
CA GLU A 266 -60.84 -3.96 -31.42
C GLU A 266 -61.80 -5.17 -31.42
N LEU A 267 -61.74 -5.98 -30.35
CA LEU A 267 -62.55 -7.19 -30.17
C LEU A 267 -64.01 -6.87 -29.86
#